data_AF-A0A3S1B0K9-F1
#
_entry.id   AF-A0A3S1B0K9-F1
#
_cell.length_a   1.000
_cell.length_b   1.000
_cell.length_c   1.000
_cell.angle_alpha   90.00
_cell.angle_beta   90.00
_cell.angle_gamma   90.00
#
_symmetry.space_group_name_H-M   'P 1'
#
loop_
_entity.id
_entity.type
_entity.pdbx_description
1 polymer ?
#
loop_
_entity_poly.entity_id
_entity_poly.type
_entity_poly.pdbx_seq_one_letter_code
_entity_poly.pdbx_strand_id
1 'polypeptide(L)'
;MSGNGTVCHGTIAEQVLVHPNLTQLARYMANVPLEMLLLSQNDSYTFFAPSDAAMKAFLTDLPGRKLGPHWNSTFDVMQFLNFHTIYDVYSISDLKLFQGVLKSFPTLYDGFSLHTINAHDEIK
;
A
#
# COMPACT_ATOMS: atom_id res chain seq x y z
N MET A 1 -4.68 14.03 -6.76
CA MET A 1 -6.05 13.50 -6.62
C MET A 1 -6.61 13.23 -8.00
N SER A 2 -6.72 11.96 -8.42
CA SER A 2 -7.29 11.61 -9.73
C SER A 2 -8.71 11.07 -9.53
N GLY A 3 -9.68 11.98 -9.41
CA GLY A 3 -11.11 11.69 -9.43
C GLY A 3 -11.67 12.10 -10.79
N ASN A 4 -12.55 11.29 -11.37
CA ASN A 4 -13.30 11.60 -12.61
C ASN A 4 -14.35 12.72 -12.42
N GLY A 5 -14.25 13.53 -11.37
CA GLY A 5 -15.15 14.62 -11.02
C GLY A 5 -16.58 14.22 -10.64
N THR A 6 -16.88 12.91 -10.54
CA THR A 6 -18.26 12.42 -10.31
C THR A 6 -18.38 11.48 -9.12
N VAL A 7 -17.31 10.80 -8.71
CA VAL A 7 -17.27 10.01 -7.46
C VAL A 7 -15.97 10.30 -6.72
N CYS A 8 -16.08 10.96 -5.56
CA CYS A 8 -14.99 11.13 -4.61
C CYS A 8 -15.09 10.02 -3.56
N HIS A 9 -14.27 8.98 -3.64
CA HIS A 9 -14.09 8.10 -2.50
C HIS A 9 -13.17 8.82 -1.50
N GLY A 10 -13.64 8.98 -0.27
CA GLY A 10 -13.08 9.87 0.74
C GLY A 10 -11.80 9.36 1.38
N THR A 11 -11.56 8.06 1.41
CA THR A 11 -10.34 7.45 2.00
C THR A 11 -9.63 6.50 1.04
N ILE A 12 -8.34 6.24 1.29
CA ILE A 12 -7.59 5.22 0.54
C ILE A 12 -8.23 3.85 0.69
N ALA A 13 -8.76 3.52 1.87
CA ALA A 13 -9.44 2.25 2.10
C ALA A 13 -10.70 2.11 1.23
N GLU A 14 -11.51 3.16 1.11
CA GLU A 14 -12.66 3.16 0.20
C GLU A 14 -12.24 3.02 -1.26
N GLN A 15 -11.16 3.69 -1.69
CA GLN A 15 -10.61 3.55 -3.04
C GLN A 15 -10.19 2.10 -3.32
N VAL A 16 -9.55 1.42 -2.37
CA VAL A 16 -9.16 0.02 -2.51
C VAL A 16 -10.37 -0.90 -2.68
N LEU A 17 -11.42 -0.70 -1.88
CA LEU A 17 -12.62 -1.55 -1.88
C LEU A 17 -13.40 -1.50 -3.21
N VAL A 18 -13.31 -0.39 -3.94
CA VAL A 18 -14.06 -0.19 -5.19
C VAL A 18 -13.20 -0.35 -6.45
N HIS A 19 -11.87 -0.41 -6.31
CA HIS A 19 -10.97 -0.45 -7.46
C HIS A 19 -10.97 -1.86 -8.11
N PRO A 20 -11.28 -1.98 -9.42
CA PRO A 20 -11.49 -3.28 -10.08
C PRO A 20 -10.24 -4.18 -10.14
N ASN A 21 -9.04 -3.61 -9.97
CA ASN A 21 -7.77 -4.34 -10.00
C ASN A 21 -7.16 -4.61 -8.61
N LEU A 22 -7.87 -4.28 -7.52
CA LEU A 22 -7.41 -4.47 -6.14
C LEU A 22 -8.30 -5.46 -5.37
N THR A 23 -8.93 -6.41 -6.07
CA THR A 23 -9.94 -7.32 -5.50
C THR A 23 -9.39 -8.22 -4.39
N GLN A 24 -8.14 -8.66 -4.49
CA GLN A 24 -7.50 -9.50 -3.47
C GLN A 24 -7.13 -8.68 -2.24
N LEU A 25 -6.68 -7.44 -2.44
CA LEU A 25 -6.39 -6.52 -1.35
C LEU A 25 -7.67 -6.12 -0.61
N ALA A 26 -8.75 -5.85 -1.34
CA ALA A 26 -10.07 -5.58 -0.76
C ALA A 26 -10.58 -6.76 0.08
N ARG A 27 -10.41 -8.01 -0.40
CA ARG A 27 -10.73 -9.22 0.39
C ARG A 27 -9.88 -9.36 1.63
N TYR A 28 -8.59 -9.04 1.53
CA TYR A 28 -7.66 -9.08 2.65
C TYR A 28 -8.06 -8.08 3.76
N MET A 29 -8.55 -6.91 3.35
CA MET A 29 -9.02 -5.86 4.26
C MET A 29 -10.43 -6.11 4.83
N ALA A 30 -11.20 -7.05 4.29
CA ALA A 30 -12.63 -7.22 4.59
C ALA A 30 -12.93 -7.54 6.07
N ASN A 31 -11.96 -8.07 6.81
CA ASN A 31 -12.11 -8.41 8.23
C ASN A 31 -11.72 -7.26 9.17
N VAL A 32 -11.35 -6.09 8.63
CA VAL A 32 -11.00 -4.90 9.40
C VAL A 32 -12.09 -3.86 9.27
N PRO A 33 -12.62 -3.32 10.40
CA PRO A 33 -13.54 -2.19 10.36
C PRO A 33 -12.93 -1.01 9.60
N LEU A 34 -13.70 -0.37 8.73
CA LEU A 34 -13.22 0.73 7.89
C LEU A 34 -12.71 1.90 8.76
N GLU A 35 -13.31 2.08 9.93
CA GLU A 35 -12.94 3.08 10.93
C GLU A 35 -11.57 2.81 11.57
N MET A 36 -11.03 1.60 11.44
CA MET A 36 -9.67 1.25 11.89
C MET A 36 -8.64 1.40 10.77
N LEU A 37 -9.06 1.33 9.51
CA LEU A 37 -8.23 1.48 8.31
C LEU A 37 -7.83 2.94 8.07
N LEU A 38 -7.57 3.70 9.14
CA LEU A 38 -7.37 5.15 9.21
C LEU A 38 -6.13 5.62 8.45
N LEU A 39 -6.17 5.49 7.14
CA LEU A 39 -5.59 6.42 6.19
C LEU A 39 -6.56 7.60 6.17
N SER A 40 -6.44 8.42 7.22
CA SER A 40 -7.42 9.42 7.65
C SER A 40 -7.73 10.46 6.55
N GLN A 41 -8.89 11.11 6.64
CA GLN A 41 -9.23 12.25 5.77
C GLN A 41 -8.41 13.51 6.08
N ASN A 42 -7.73 13.55 7.23
CA ASN A 42 -7.07 14.76 7.73
C ASN A 42 -5.59 14.83 7.40
N ASP A 43 -5.00 13.71 6.98
CA ASP A 43 -3.62 13.61 6.58
C ASP A 43 -3.50 13.21 5.11
N SER A 44 -2.35 13.52 4.53
CA SER A 44 -2.00 13.16 3.16
C SER A 44 -1.10 11.94 3.17
N TYR A 45 -1.45 10.94 2.35
CA TYR A 45 -0.69 9.70 2.25
C TYR A 45 -0.54 9.26 0.80
N THR A 46 0.53 8.52 0.55
CA THR A 46 0.73 7.76 -0.68
C THR A 46 0.75 6.29 -0.33
N PHE A 47 -0.20 5.53 -0.90
CA PHE A 47 -0.32 4.10 -0.69
C PHE A 47 0.10 3.32 -1.94
N PHE A 48 1.09 2.46 -1.78
CA PHE A 48 1.60 1.58 -2.82
C PHE A 48 0.79 0.28 -2.82
N ALA A 49 -0.40 0.33 -3.42
CA ALA A 49 -1.31 -0.80 -3.46
C ALA A 49 -0.71 -1.98 -4.28
N PRO A 50 -0.49 -3.15 -3.67
CA PRO A 50 -0.08 -4.33 -4.41
C PRO A 50 -1.18 -4.79 -5.37
N SER A 51 -0.77 -5.28 -6.54
CA SER A 51 -1.69 -5.84 -7.52
C SER A 51 -2.31 -7.16 -7.05
N ASP A 52 -3.42 -7.57 -7.67
CA ASP A 52 -4.04 -8.87 -7.38
C ASP A 52 -3.08 -10.06 -7.57
N ALA A 53 -2.16 -9.97 -8.53
CA ALA A 53 -1.13 -10.99 -8.73
C ALA A 53 -0.12 -11.02 -7.57
N ALA A 54 0.34 -9.85 -7.11
CA ALA A 54 1.24 -9.74 -5.96
C ALA A 54 0.57 -10.20 -4.66
N MET A 55 -0.70 -9.85 -4.45
CA MET A 55 -1.48 -10.32 -3.31
C MET A 55 -1.68 -11.84 -3.35
N LYS A 56 -2.01 -12.40 -4.52
CA LYS A 56 -2.14 -13.85 -4.66
C LYS A 56 -0.83 -14.54 -4.32
N ALA A 57 0.29 -14.08 -4.88
CA ALA A 57 1.63 -14.59 -4.56
C ALA A 57 1.93 -14.46 -3.06
N PHE A 58 1.70 -13.29 -2.45
CA PHE A 58 1.88 -13.10 -1.00
C PHE A 58 1.08 -14.11 -0.17
N LEU A 59 -0.18 -14.37 -0.56
CA LEU A 59 -1.07 -15.30 0.13
C LEU A 59 -0.76 -16.78 -0.15
N THR A 60 -0.03 -17.11 -1.23
CA THR A 60 0.31 -18.50 -1.62
C THR A 60 1.79 -18.88 -1.43
N ASP A 61 2.72 -17.94 -1.55
CA ASP A 61 4.18 -18.11 -1.66
C ASP A 61 4.94 -17.78 -0.37
N LEU A 62 4.50 -18.29 0.78
CA LEU A 62 5.44 -18.50 1.88
C LEU A 62 5.83 -19.98 1.97
N PRO A 63 6.77 -20.46 1.13
CA PRO A 63 7.34 -21.79 1.31
C PRO A 63 8.00 -21.87 2.71
N GLY A 64 7.45 -22.74 3.57
CA GLY A 64 7.93 -22.93 4.94
C GLY A 64 7.21 -22.12 6.02
N ARG A 65 6.31 -21.19 5.66
CA ARG A 65 5.30 -20.65 6.59
C ARG A 65 3.94 -20.87 5.95
N LYS A 66 3.16 -21.85 6.43
CA LYS A 66 1.71 -21.66 6.33
C LYS A 66 1.47 -20.27 6.93
N LEU A 67 0.97 -19.31 6.15
CA LEU A 67 0.42 -18.08 6.73
C LEU A 67 -0.63 -18.59 7.72
N GLY A 68 -0.23 -18.70 8.98
CA GLY A 68 -1.09 -19.18 10.02
C GLY A 68 -2.24 -18.20 10.20
N PRO A 69 -3.20 -18.50 11.08
CA PRO A 69 -4.28 -17.58 11.46
C PRO A 69 -3.80 -16.17 11.88
N HIS A 70 -2.50 -15.94 12.08
CA HIS A 70 -1.88 -14.62 12.23
C HIS A 70 -2.25 -13.65 11.12
N TRP A 71 -2.10 -13.97 9.84
CA TRP A 71 -2.33 -13.00 8.75
C TRP A 71 -3.81 -12.72 8.44
N ASN A 72 -4.69 -12.96 9.39
CA ASN A 72 -6.10 -12.60 9.33
C ASN A 72 -6.53 -11.77 10.56
N SER A 73 -5.57 -11.33 11.38
CA SER A 73 -5.85 -10.41 12.48
C SER A 73 -5.91 -8.97 11.95
N THR A 74 -6.73 -8.14 12.60
CA THR A 74 -6.79 -6.71 12.32
C THR A 74 -5.41 -6.05 12.45
N PHE A 75 -4.59 -6.48 13.42
CA PHE A 75 -3.24 -5.96 13.62
C PHE A 75 -2.36 -6.21 12.40
N ASP A 76 -2.36 -7.43 11.86
CA ASP A 76 -1.49 -7.79 10.73
C ASP A 76 -1.90 -7.07 9.45
N VAL A 77 -3.20 -6.89 9.20
CA VAL A 77 -3.69 -6.07 8.08
C VAL A 77 -3.26 -4.62 8.24
N MET A 78 -3.37 -4.04 9.44
CA MET A 78 -2.93 -2.66 9.68
C MET A 78 -1.43 -2.50 9.46
N GLN A 79 -0.62 -3.44 9.96
CA GLN A 79 0.82 -3.42 9.76
C GLN A 79 1.20 -3.57 8.28
N PHE A 80 0.50 -4.44 7.55
CA PHE A 80 0.66 -4.57 6.12
C PHE A 80 0.38 -3.25 5.39
N LEU A 81 -0.72 -2.58 5.71
CA LEU A 81 -1.09 -1.30 5.10
C LEU A 81 -0.09 -0.20 5.46
N ASN A 82 0.32 -0.11 6.72
CA ASN A 82 1.32 0.85 7.18
C ASN A 82 2.66 0.68 6.47
N PHE A 83 3.07 -0.55 6.21
CA PHE A 83 4.30 -0.84 5.47
C PHE A 83 4.25 -0.36 4.01
N HIS A 84 3.06 -0.39 3.39
CA HIS A 84 2.85 0.07 2.01
C HIS A 84 2.44 1.54 1.92
N THR A 85 2.45 2.29 3.02
CA THR A 85 2.03 3.68 3.07
C THR A 85 3.17 4.57 3.50
N ILE A 86 3.33 5.71 2.81
CA ILE A 86 4.24 6.79 3.21
C ILE A 86 3.46 8.08 3.44
N TYR A 87 4.04 8.98 4.25
CA TYR A 87 3.47 10.30 4.53
C TYR A 87 3.59 11.22 3.32
N ASP A 88 2.59 12.07 3.12
CA ASP A 88 2.43 13.01 2.00
C ASP A 88 1.97 12.38 0.67
N VAL A 89 1.52 13.22 -0.26
CA VAL A 89 1.04 12.83 -1.60
C VAL A 89 2.16 13.00 -2.62
N TYR A 90 2.58 11.88 -3.21
CA TYR A 90 3.58 11.87 -4.27
C TYR A 90 2.97 11.41 -5.59
N SER A 91 3.19 12.20 -6.64
CA SER A 91 2.98 11.77 -8.00
C SER A 91 4.13 10.90 -8.50
N ILE A 92 3.93 10.23 -9.63
CA ILE A 92 5.01 9.50 -10.32
C ILE A 92 6.19 10.43 -10.64
N SER A 93 5.94 11.70 -10.97
CA SER A 93 6.99 12.68 -11.25
C SER A 93 7.80 13.01 -10.01
N ASP A 94 7.15 13.16 -8.85
CA ASP A 94 7.83 13.42 -7.58
C ASP A 94 8.70 12.22 -7.18
N LEU A 95 8.16 11.01 -7.29
CA LEU A 95 8.91 9.78 -7.01
C LEU A 95 10.15 9.64 -7.91
N LYS A 96 10.05 10.00 -9.19
CA LYS A 96 11.19 10.00 -10.12
C LYS A 96 12.23 11.07 -9.78
N LEU A 97 11.80 12.26 -9.39
CA LEU A 97 12.70 13.33 -8.95
C LEU A 97 13.47 12.89 -7.70
N PHE A 98 12.75 12.32 -6.73
CA PHE A 98 13.32 11.89 -5.47
C PHE A 98 14.24 10.70 -5.61
N GLN A 99 14.07 9.80 -6.58
CA GLN A 99 15.06 8.73 -6.83
C GLN A 99 16.51 9.25 -6.96
N GLY A 100 16.72 10.46 -7.48
CA GLY A 100 18.05 11.07 -7.59
C GLY A 100 18.58 11.73 -6.31
N VAL A 101 17.72 11.96 -5.30
CA VAL A 101 18.02 12.77 -4.11
C VAL A 101 17.80 11.97 -2.82
N LEU A 102 16.67 11.29 -2.71
CA LEU A 102 16.21 10.44 -1.62
C LEU A 102 16.13 8.98 -2.09
N LYS A 103 16.99 8.13 -1.53
CA LYS A 103 17.04 6.69 -1.87
C LYS A 103 15.95 5.86 -1.17
N SER A 104 15.27 6.44 -0.20
CA SER A 104 14.29 5.74 0.63
C SER A 104 13.28 6.70 1.26
N PHE A 105 12.05 6.22 1.45
CA PHE A 105 10.96 6.93 2.11
C PHE A 105 10.56 6.19 3.38
N PRO A 106 10.49 6.83 4.56
CA PRO A 106 9.98 6.18 5.75
C PRO A 106 8.51 5.79 5.56
N THR A 107 8.16 4.56 5.92
CA THR A 107 6.77 4.09 5.88
C THR A 107 6.06 4.42 7.18
N LEU A 108 4.74 4.23 7.25
CA LEU A 108 4.00 4.34 8.50
C LEU A 108 4.26 3.15 9.45
N TYR A 109 4.96 2.11 8.97
CA TYR A 109 5.45 1.03 9.81
C TYR A 109 6.82 1.43 10.39
N ASP A 110 6.87 1.62 11.70
CA ASP A 110 8.06 2.14 12.39
C ASP A 110 9.33 1.33 12.10
N GLY A 111 10.42 2.05 11.82
CA GLY A 111 11.73 1.47 11.52
C GLY A 111 11.90 0.92 10.10
N PHE A 112 10.91 1.04 9.21
CA PHE A 112 10.99 0.55 7.83
C PHE A 112 10.90 1.67 6.80
N SER A 113 11.46 1.44 5.62
CA SER A 113 11.49 2.40 4.54
C SER A 113 11.28 1.74 3.19
N LEU A 114 10.58 2.42 2.29
CA LEU A 114 10.40 2.03 0.91
C LEU A 114 11.59 2.53 0.09
N HIS A 115 12.29 1.61 -0.55
CA HIS A 115 13.42 1.92 -1.42
C HIS A 115 12.94 2.05 -2.86
N THR A 116 13.37 3.13 -3.52
CA THR A 116 13.10 3.33 -4.95
C THR A 116 14.40 3.22 -5.72
N ILE A 117 14.42 2.33 -6.70
CA ILE A 117 15.56 2.14 -7.61
C ILE A 117 15.16 2.55 -9.03
N ASN A 118 16.13 3.08 -9.78
CA ASN A 118 15.94 3.33 -11.20
C ASN A 118 16.26 2.03 -11.95
N ALA A 119 15.29 1.50 -12.70
CA ALA A 119 15.46 0.28 -13.49
C ALA A 119 16.61 0.38 -14.53
N HIS A 120 17.07 1.59 -14.86
CA HIS A 120 18.21 1.79 -15.75
C HIS A 120 19.59 1.68 -15.08
N ASP A 121 19.66 1.66 -13.74
CA ASP A 121 20.93 1.59 -13.01
C ASP A 121 21.38 0.15 -12.68
N GLU A 122 20.58 -0.88 -13.00
CA GLU A 122 20.86 -2.29 -12.70
C GLU A 122 21.49 -3.09 -13.85
N ILE A 123 21.87 -2.46 -14.97
CA ILE A 123 22.67 -3.10 -16.02
C ILE A 123 24.12 -2.61 -15.93
N LYS A 124 24.90 -3.23 -15.05
CA LYS A 124 26.37 -3.27 -15.12
C LYS A 124 26.89 -4.64 -14.74
#